data_AF-A0A8D6PY03-F1
#
_entry.id   AF-A0A8D6PY03-F1
#
_cell.length_a   1.000
_cell.length_b   1.000
_cell.length_c   1.000
_cell.angle_alpha   90.00
_cell.angle_beta   90.00
_cell.angle_gamma   90.00
#
_symmetry.space_group_name_H-M   'P 1'
#
loop_
_entity.id
_entity.type
_entity.pdbx_description
1 polymer ?
#
loop_
_entity_poly.entity_id
_entity_poly.type
_entity_poly.pdbx_seq_one_letter_code
_entity_poly.pdbx_strand_id
1 'polypeptide(L)' 'MIIWNLICPKCGKRMRYKVDVCPCMASEVPLPNCPDCGEKMTYDISSLKGRRKVR' A
#
# COMPACT_ATOMS: atom_id res chain seq x y z
N MET A 1 -9.73 -11.90 -1.12
CA MET A 1 -8.76 -11.08 -1.85
C MET A 1 -8.72 -9.66 -1.31
N ILE A 2 -7.62 -9.27 -0.68
CA ILE A 2 -7.34 -7.90 -0.21
C ILE A 2 -6.42 -7.24 -1.23
N ILE A 3 -6.64 -5.96 -1.50
CA ILE A 3 -5.83 -5.18 -2.45
C ILE A 3 -5.24 -3.99 -1.71
N TRP A 4 -3.92 -3.93 -1.62
CA TRP A 4 -3.19 -2.78 -1.12
C TRP A 4 -2.60 -1.98 -2.26
N ASN A 5 -2.83 -0.67 -2.24
CA ASN A 5 -2.11 0.27 -3.07
C ASN A 5 -0.86 0.69 -2.29
N LEU A 6 0.29 0.26 -2.78
CA LEU A 6 1.59 0.56 -2.19
C LEU A 6 2.32 1.59 -3.04
N ILE A 7 3.08 2.46 -2.39
CA ILE A 7 3.92 3.46 -3.02
C ILE A 7 5.34 3.35 -2.47
N CYS A 8 6.34 3.45 -3.35
CA CYS A 8 7.72 3.57 -2.92
C CYS A 8 8.02 5.05 -2.58
N PRO A 9 8.51 5.37 -1.36
CA PRO A 9 8.80 6.75 -0.98
C PRO A 9 10.00 7.35 -1.74
N LYS A 10 10.98 6.53 -2.14
CA LYS A 10 12.16 7.01 -2.90
C LYS A 10 11.90 7.20 -4.37
N CYS A 11 11.13 6.29 -4.96
CA CYS A 11 11.02 6.18 -6.42
C CYS A 11 9.65 6.63 -6.93
N GLY A 12 8.69 6.89 -6.04
CA GLY A 12 7.33 7.31 -6.37
C GLY A 12 6.49 6.24 -7.08
N LYS A 13 7.05 5.04 -7.29
CA LYS A 13 6.42 3.95 -8.03
C LYS A 13 5.26 3.37 -7.24
N ARG A 14 4.10 3.28 -7.89
CA ARG A 14 2.87 2.74 -7.32
C ARG A 14 2.67 1.31 -7.79
N MET A 15 2.36 0.41 -6.85
CA MET A 15 2.11 -1.00 -7.11
C MET A 15 0.81 -1.42 -6.46
N ARG A 16 0.04 -2.26 -7.14
CA ARG A 16 -1.16 -2.90 -6.59
C ARG A 16 -0.77 -4.29 -6.11
N TYR A 17 -0.72 -4.46 -4.79
CA TYR A 17 -0.42 -5.74 -4.17
C TYR A 17 -1.72 -6.46 -3.83
N LYS A 18 -2.00 -7.55 -4.54
CA LYS A 18 -3.19 -8.38 -4.35
C LYS A 18 -2.79 -9.62 -3.57
N VAL A 19 -3.49 -9.89 -2.47
CA VAL A 19 -3.22 -11.06 -1.63
C VAL A 19 -4.53 -11.74 -1.28
N ASP A 20 -4.58 -13.05 -1.45
CA ASP A 20 -5.68 -13.89 -1.01
C ASP A 20 -5.47 -14.35 0.42
N VAL A 21 -5.60 -13.41 1.34
CA VAL A 21 -5.63 -13.68 2.78
C VAL A 21 -6.98 -13.32 3.38
N CYS A 22 -7.29 -13.99 4.48
CA CYS A 22 -8.43 -13.65 5.31
C CYS A 22 -8.19 -12.26 5.94
N PRO A 23 -9.22 -11.39 6.08
CA PRO A 23 -9.08 -10.07 6.70
C PRO A 23 -8.46 -10.08 8.10
N CYS A 24 -8.63 -11.16 8.87
CA CYS A 24 -8.02 -11.30 10.19
C CYS A 24 -6.48 -11.42 10.15
N MET A 25 -5.90 -11.95 9.07
CA MET A 25 -4.45 -12.11 8.89
C MET A 25 -3.84 -10.96 8.08
N ALA A 26 -4.64 -9.97 7.67
CA ALA A 26 -4.19 -8.84 6.86
C ALA A 26 -3.00 -8.09 7.47
N SER A 27 -2.95 -7.98 8.80
CA SER A 27 -1.87 -7.32 9.55
C SER A 27 -0.58 -8.12 9.60
N GLU A 28 -0.64 -9.43 9.37
CA GLU A 28 0.50 -10.35 9.42
C GLU A 28 1.20 -10.48 8.06
N VAL A 29 0.59 -9.97 6.99
CA VAL A 29 1.18 -10.06 5.65
C VAL A 29 2.31 -9.04 5.51
N PRO A 30 3.54 -9.49 5.20
CA PRO A 30 4.65 -8.59 4.97
C PRO A 30 4.44 -7.78 3.69
N LEU A 31 4.78 -6.48 3.75
CA LEU A 31 4.80 -5.62 2.58
C LEU A 31 5.99 -5.96 1.68
N PRO A 32 5.80 -6.03 0.35
CA PRO A 32 6.89 -6.26 -0.58
C PRO A 32 7.85 -5.06 -0.63
N ASN A 33 9.10 -5.34 -1.01
CA ASN A 33 10.09 -4.32 -1.33
C ASN A 33 9.89 -3.81 -2.77
N CYS A 34 10.31 -2.57 -3.02
CA CYS A 34 10.27 -1.98 -4.34
C CYS A 34 11.28 -2.69 -5.27
N PRO A 35 10.87 -3.16 -6.47
CA PRO A 35 11.75 -3.91 -7.37
C PRO A 35 12.93 -3.10 -7.91
N ASP A 36 12.81 -1.78 -8.01
CA ASP A 36 13.85 -0.90 -8.55
C ASP A 36 14.81 -0.39 -7.47
N CYS A 37 14.35 -0.30 -6.22
CA CYS A 37 15.01 0.50 -5.18
C CYS A 37 15.35 -0.32 -3.93
N GLY A 38 14.82 -1.54 -3.80
CA GLY A 38 15.00 -2.42 -2.65
C GLY A 38 14.32 -1.93 -1.36
N GLU A 39 13.73 -0.73 -1.38
CA GLU A 39 13.14 -0.12 -0.19
C GLU A 39 11.77 -0.71 0.15
N LYS A 40 11.45 -0.79 1.45
CA LYS A 40 10.13 -1.20 1.92
C LYS A 40 9.07 -0.24 1.38
N MET A 41 8.09 -0.81 0.68
CA MET A 41 6.97 -0.02 0.18
C MET A 41 6.04 0.37 1.33
N THR A 42 5.37 1.51 1.20
CA THR A 42 4.42 2.03 2.19
C THR A 42 3.01 2.11 1.59
N TYR A 43 1.98 2.16 2.43
CA TYR A 43 0.60 2.31 1.98
C TYR A 43 0.38 3.69 1.35
N ASP A 44 -0.25 3.74 0.17
CA ASP A 44 -0.66 4.99 -0.45
C ASP A 44 -1.88 5.56 0.30
N ILE A 45 -1.62 6.39 1.30
CA ILE A 45 -2.66 7.08 2.08
C ILE A 45 -3.18 8.32 1.32
N SER A 46 -2.59 8.68 0.17
CA SER A 46 -3.02 9.84 -0.63
C SER A 46 -4.48 9.71 -1.07
N SER A 47 -4.93 8.48 -1.34
CA SER A 47 -6.31 8.16 -1.71
C SER A 47 -7.32 8.35 -0.56
N LEU A 48 -6.87 8.42 0.69
CA LEU A 48 -7.72 8.63 1.88
C LEU A 48 -7.93 10.13 2.20
N LYS A 49 -7.12 11.04 1.62
CA LYS A 49 -7.23 12.50 1.83
C LYS A 49 -8.43 13.16 1.12
N GLY A 50 -9.33 12.38 0.52
CA GLY A 50 -10.48 12.88 -0.26
C GLY A 50 -11.79 13.14 0.51
N ARG A 51 -11.89 12.90 1.82
CA ARG A 51 -13.17 13.00 2.56
C ARG A 51 -13.14 13.86 3.84
N ARG A 52 -12.42 14.98 3.83
CA ARG A 52 -12.71 16.10 4.75
C ARG A 52 -12.62 17.43 4.01
N LYS A 53 -13.63 17.73 3.18
CA LYS A 53 -14.11 19.11 3.08
C LYS A 53 -15.11 19.28 4.23
N VAL A 54 -14.59 19.60 5.41
CA VAL A 54 -15.42 20.26 6.43
C VAL A 54 -15.53 21.69 5.93
N ARG A 55 -16.75 22.07 5.54
CA ARG A 55 -17.13 23.43 5.16
C ARG A 55 -17.09 24.33 6.38
#